data_AF-A0A965HZC2-F1
#
_entry.id   AF-A0A965HZC2-F1
#
_cell.length_a   1.000
_cell.length_b   1.000
_cell.length_c   1.000
_cell.angle_alpha   90.00
_cell.angle_beta   90.00
_cell.angle_gamma   90.00
#
_symmetry.space_group_name_H-M   'P 1'
#
loop_
_entity.id
_entity.type
_entity.pdbx_description
1 polymer ?
#
loop_
_entity_poly.entity_id
_entity_poly.type
_entity_poly.pdbx_seq_one_letter_code
_entity_poly.pdbx_strand_id
1 'polypeptide(L)'
;MAEDAVGAVRPSQLLWTYGPGALIDLPNLSVITMGLDFWDPNLCAPVEEARLLAAVRQVLGPQVGSLRIPPLQVEENLDPLSAQALSGAPVRPFPRWMRCVKCGLLSPFDNQLFELKSNRFRPDRVKFVHKTCRGSKGTDRARDVDAVPSRFLLACRNGHL
;
A
#
# COMPACT_ATOMS: atom_id res chain seq x y z
N MET A 1 4.14 -3.62 11.50
CA MET A 1 4.22 -3.32 10.05
C MET A 1 3.08 -2.37 9.68
N ALA A 2 3.37 -1.08 9.78
CA ALA A 2 3.07 -0.03 8.81
C ALA A 2 4.21 0.96 9.07
N GLU A 3 5.20 1.01 8.19
CA GLU A 3 6.42 1.80 8.46
C GLU A 3 6.26 3.25 7.97
N ASP A 4 5.41 3.47 6.95
CA ASP A 4 5.18 4.78 6.34
C ASP A 4 3.77 4.93 5.74
N ALA A 5 3.18 6.12 5.87
CA ALA A 5 1.99 6.51 5.12
C ALA A 5 2.38 6.89 3.68
N VAL A 6 1.71 6.29 2.70
CA VAL A 6 2.06 6.43 1.27
C VAL A 6 1.04 7.23 0.45
N GLY A 7 -0.12 7.55 1.03
CA GLY A 7 -1.18 8.27 0.35
C GLY A 7 -2.49 8.20 1.11
N ALA A 8 -3.56 8.69 0.49
CA ALA A 8 -4.90 8.64 1.03
C ALA A 8 -5.91 8.31 -0.09
N VAL A 9 -6.96 7.59 0.26
CA VAL A 9 -8.11 7.32 -0.60
C VAL A 9 -9.38 7.67 0.15
N ARG A 10 -10.43 8.05 -0.59
CA ARG A 10 -11.73 8.31 0.05
C ARG A 10 -12.33 6.98 0.54
N PRO A 11 -13.03 6.95 1.69
CA PRO A 11 -13.62 5.71 2.21
C PRO A 11 -14.53 5.00 1.21
N SER A 12 -15.31 5.75 0.42
CA SER A 12 -16.15 5.19 -0.63
C SER A 12 -15.35 4.50 -1.74
N GLN A 13 -14.17 5.02 -2.10
CA GLN A 13 -13.30 4.39 -3.09
C GLN A 13 -12.76 3.06 -2.58
N LEU A 14 -12.46 2.96 -1.28
CA LEU A 14 -12.00 1.71 -0.66
C LEU A 14 -13.08 0.63 -0.69
N LEU A 15 -14.37 1.00 -0.59
CA LEU A 15 -15.48 0.05 -0.65
C LEU A 15 -15.78 -0.44 -2.08
N TRP A 16 -15.67 0.43 -3.08
CA TRP A 16 -16.14 0.13 -4.43
C TRP A 16 -15.05 -0.17 -5.47
N THR A 17 -13.85 0.39 -5.30
CA THR A 17 -12.81 0.39 -6.34
C THR A 17 -11.47 -0.14 -5.85
N TYR A 18 -11.10 0.20 -4.62
CA TYR A 18 -9.77 -0.03 -4.06
C TYR A 18 -9.78 -1.01 -2.88
N GLY A 19 -10.79 -1.88 -2.82
CA GLY A 19 -10.91 -2.91 -1.79
C GLY A 19 -9.77 -3.94 -1.82
N PRO A 20 -9.81 -4.96 -0.96
CA PRO A 20 -8.76 -5.98 -0.90
C PRO A 20 -8.44 -6.61 -2.27
N GLY A 21 -7.16 -6.67 -2.61
CA GLY A 21 -6.65 -7.16 -3.90
C GLY A 21 -6.68 -6.14 -5.04
N ALA A 22 -7.27 -4.96 -4.86
CA ALA A 22 -7.29 -3.93 -5.87
C ALA A 22 -5.94 -3.19 -5.99
N LEU A 23 -5.61 -2.79 -7.22
CA LEU A 23 -4.49 -1.90 -7.52
C LEU A 23 -4.91 -0.44 -7.30
N ILE A 24 -4.09 0.30 -6.56
CA ILE A 24 -4.20 1.75 -6.38
C ILE A 24 -2.98 2.38 -7.04
N ASP A 25 -3.22 3.32 -7.94
CA ASP A 25 -2.17 4.12 -8.55
C ASP A 25 -1.96 5.41 -7.76
N LEU A 26 -0.83 5.51 -7.05
CA LEU A 26 -0.42 6.73 -6.34
C LEU A 26 0.58 7.49 -7.22
N PRO A 27 0.82 8.79 -6.97
CA PRO A 27 1.59 9.63 -7.89
C PRO A 27 3.00 9.12 -8.25
N ASN A 28 3.66 8.39 -7.36
CA ASN A 28 5.05 7.95 -7.53
C ASN A 28 5.28 6.44 -7.31
N LEU A 29 4.25 5.68 -6.94
CA LEU A 29 4.31 4.23 -6.80
C LEU A 29 2.91 3.64 -6.88
N SER A 30 2.77 2.40 -7.34
CA SER A 30 1.49 1.69 -7.31
C SER A 30 1.49 0.68 -6.17
N VAL A 31 0.33 0.47 -5.55
CA VAL A 31 0.16 -0.46 -4.43
C VAL A 31 -1.03 -1.37 -4.64
N ILE A 32 -1.01 -2.53 -3.97
CA ILE A 32 -2.18 -3.39 -3.84
C ILE A 32 -2.70 -3.32 -2.41
N THR A 33 -4.01 -3.12 -2.25
CA THR A 33 -4.69 -3.24 -0.96
C THR A 33 -4.60 -4.68 -0.46
N MET A 34 -4.10 -4.88 0.75
CA MET A 34 -3.90 -6.22 1.29
C MET A 34 -5.24 -6.87 1.67
N GLY A 35 -5.23 -8.21 1.73
CA GLY A 35 -6.34 -9.02 2.23
C GLY A 35 -6.75 -8.65 3.64
N LEU A 36 -8.02 -8.90 4.00
CA LEU A 36 -8.58 -8.54 5.32
C LEU A 36 -7.82 -9.17 6.49
N ASP A 37 -7.11 -10.29 6.28
CA ASP A 37 -6.25 -10.94 7.29
C ASP A 37 -5.10 -10.04 7.79
N PHE A 38 -4.75 -9.00 7.02
CA PHE A 38 -3.71 -8.03 7.39
C PHE A 38 -4.26 -6.75 8.02
N TRP A 39 -5.59 -6.59 8.08
CA TRP A 39 -6.22 -5.38 8.61
C TRP A 39 -6.28 -5.48 10.13
N ASP A 40 -6.01 -4.38 10.82
CA ASP A 40 -6.17 -4.32 12.28
C ASP A 40 -7.66 -4.10 12.62
N PRO A 41 -8.35 -5.08 13.24
CA PRO A 41 -9.75 -4.93 13.61
C PRO A 41 -9.99 -3.82 14.63
N ASN A 42 -8.99 -3.42 15.42
CA ASN A 42 -9.10 -2.35 16.40
C ASN A 42 -9.22 -0.97 15.75
N LEU A 43 -8.67 -0.81 14.55
CA LEU A 43 -8.82 0.40 13.74
C LEU A 43 -10.15 0.45 12.97
N CYS A 44 -10.90 -0.66 12.96
CA CYS A 44 -12.12 -0.84 12.20
C CYS A 44 -13.35 -0.85 13.13
N ALA A 45 -14.00 0.31 13.28
CA ALA A 45 -15.12 0.43 14.19
C ALA A 45 -16.30 -0.50 13.79
N PRO A 46 -16.99 -1.11 14.77
CA PRO A 46 -18.14 -1.95 14.49
C PRO A 46 -19.32 -1.13 13.95
N VAL A 47 -20.11 -1.73 13.06
CA VAL A 47 -21.39 -1.19 12.60
C VAL A 47 -22.49 -1.85 13.44
N GLU A 48 -23.01 -1.12 14.41
CA GLU A 48 -24.03 -1.60 15.36
C GLU A 48 -25.44 -1.48 14.78
N GLU A 49 -25.71 -2.23 13.70
CA GLU A 49 -27.01 -2.24 13.02
C GLU A 49 -27.59 -3.65 12.91
N ALA A 50 -28.43 -4.03 13.88
CA ALA A 50 -28.98 -5.38 13.99
C ALA A 50 -29.77 -5.81 12.73
N ARG A 51 -30.52 -4.89 12.12
CA ARG A 51 -31.28 -5.16 10.88
C ARG A 51 -30.37 -5.41 9.69
N LEU A 52 -29.28 -4.64 9.59
CA LEU A 52 -28.29 -4.81 8.52
C LEU A 52 -27.55 -6.14 8.68
N LEU A 53 -27.09 -6.45 9.90
CA LEU A 53 -26.44 -7.72 10.19
C LEU A 53 -27.36 -8.92 9.89
N ALA A 54 -28.64 -8.83 10.25
CA ALA A 54 -29.62 -9.85 9.92
C ALA A 54 -29.76 -10.01 8.40
N ALA A 55 -29.87 -8.91 7.65
CA ALA A 55 -29.96 -8.95 6.18
C ALA A 55 -28.71 -9.57 5.54
N VAL A 56 -27.51 -9.22 6.01
CA VAL A 56 -26.25 -9.82 5.52
C VAL A 56 -26.19 -11.32 5.82
N ARG A 57 -26.62 -11.73 7.02
CA ARG A 57 -26.68 -13.16 7.41
C ARG A 57 -27.67 -13.97 6.59
N GLN A 58 -28.74 -13.37 6.05
CA GLN A 58 -29.63 -14.07 5.11
C GLN A 58 -28.93 -14.45 3.81
N VAL A 59 -27.93 -13.67 3.38
CA VAL A 59 -27.21 -13.90 2.11
C VAL A 59 -25.96 -14.74 2.33
N LEU A 60 -25.11 -14.36 3.30
CA LEU A 60 -23.81 -14.99 3.51
C LEU A 60 -23.89 -16.14 4.51
N GLY A 61 -24.85 -16.13 5.43
CA GLY A 61 -25.02 -17.14 6.48
C GLY A 61 -24.67 -16.64 7.89
N PRO A 62 -24.94 -17.47 8.91
CA PRO A 62 -24.80 -17.10 10.31
C PRO A 62 -23.36 -16.93 10.79
N GLN A 63 -22.35 -17.33 10.00
CA GLN A 63 -20.94 -17.17 10.33
C GLN A 63 -20.48 -15.70 10.40
N VAL A 64 -21.25 -14.77 9.83
CA VAL A 64 -20.97 -13.34 9.92
C VAL A 64 -21.27 -12.85 11.35
N GLY A 65 -20.23 -12.71 12.16
CA GLY A 65 -20.36 -12.28 13.56
C GLY A 65 -20.60 -10.78 13.75
N SER A 66 -19.94 -9.95 12.94
CA SER A 66 -20.00 -8.49 13.03
C SER A 66 -19.74 -7.84 11.66
N LEU A 67 -20.22 -6.62 11.49
CA LEU A 67 -19.90 -5.74 10.37
C LEU A 67 -18.99 -4.63 10.88
N ARG A 68 -18.04 -4.19 10.07
CA ARG A 68 -17.07 -3.15 10.46
C ARG A 68 -16.88 -2.15 9.33
N ILE A 69 -16.68 -0.88 9.68
CA ILE A 69 -16.22 0.12 8.73
C ILE A 69 -14.72 -0.04 8.50
N PRO A 70 -14.21 0.31 7.31
CA PRO A 70 -12.77 0.36 7.08
C PRO A 70 -12.07 1.35 8.04
N PRO A 71 -10.75 1.25 8.22
CA PRO A 71 -10.01 2.17 9.07
C PRO A 71 -10.11 3.58 8.51
N LEU A 72 -10.60 4.51 9.34
CA LEU A 72 -10.75 5.92 9.02
C LEU A 72 -9.79 6.76 9.85
N GLN A 73 -9.16 7.73 9.22
CA GLN A 73 -8.52 8.82 9.94
C GLN A 73 -9.63 9.82 10.33
N VAL A 74 -9.91 9.91 11.62
CA VAL A 74 -11.03 10.70 12.17
C VAL A 74 -10.62 12.16 12.42
N GLU A 75 -9.32 12.42 12.61
CA GLU A 75 -8.79 13.74 12.95
C GLU A 75 -8.12 14.38 11.73
N GLU A 76 -8.56 15.59 11.36
CA GLU A 76 -8.05 16.32 10.18
C GLU A 76 -6.65 16.91 10.39
N ASN A 77 -6.22 17.10 11.65
CA ASN A 77 -4.95 17.73 12.02
C ASN A 77 -4.06 16.80 12.86
N LEU A 78 -3.96 15.52 12.47
CA LEU A 78 -3.04 14.59 13.10
C LEU A 78 -1.59 15.03 12.88
N ASP A 79 -0.77 14.94 13.94
CA ASP A 79 0.67 15.04 13.80
C ASP A 79 1.15 13.90 12.87
N PRO A 80 1.80 14.19 11.73
CA PRO A 80 2.31 13.17 10.81
C PRO A 80 3.33 12.21 11.43
N LEU A 81 3.90 12.56 12.59
CA LEU A 81 4.82 11.71 13.33
C LEU A 81 4.12 10.76 14.32
N SER A 82 2.82 10.97 14.59
CA SER A 82 2.02 10.15 15.49
C SER A 82 1.77 8.74 14.95
N ALA A 83 1.50 7.79 15.85
CA ALA A 83 1.11 6.44 15.46
C ALA A 83 -0.24 6.43 14.71
N GLN A 84 -1.14 7.34 15.07
CA GLN A 84 -2.47 7.50 14.45
C GLN A 84 -2.38 7.93 12.97
N ALA A 85 -1.32 8.65 12.59
CA ALA A 85 -1.09 9.02 11.19
C ALA A 85 -0.79 7.81 10.28
N LEU A 86 -0.43 6.66 10.87
CA LEU A 86 -0.21 5.40 10.15
C LEU A 86 -1.47 4.50 10.12
N SER A 87 -2.57 4.93 10.75
CA SER A 87 -3.85 4.24 10.70
C SER A 87 -4.45 4.36 9.30
N GLY A 88 -4.66 3.21 8.64
CA GLY A 88 -5.23 3.15 7.30
C GLY A 88 -5.32 1.72 6.78
N ALA A 89 -5.86 1.57 5.56
CA ALA A 89 -5.91 0.26 4.92
C ALA A 89 -4.48 -0.22 4.60
N PRO A 90 -4.11 -1.45 4.98
CA PRO A 90 -2.78 -1.97 4.69
C PRO A 90 -2.60 -2.18 3.19
N VAL A 91 -1.45 -1.75 2.67
CA VAL A 91 -1.11 -1.85 1.26
C VAL A 91 0.30 -2.42 1.09
N ARG A 92 0.57 -3.03 -0.06
CA ARG A 92 1.92 -3.46 -0.47
C ARG A 92 2.32 -2.83 -1.79
N PRO A 93 3.58 -2.40 -1.96
CA PRO A 93 4.08 -1.96 -3.25
C PRO A 93 3.90 -3.01 -4.35
N PHE A 94 3.47 -2.57 -5.51
CA PHE A 94 3.28 -3.41 -6.68
C PHE A 94 3.70 -2.69 -7.97
N PRO A 95 4.33 -3.40 -8.92
CA PRO A 95 4.93 -4.73 -8.82
C PRO A 95 6.11 -4.82 -7.84
N ARG A 96 6.47 -6.05 -7.45
CA ARG A 96 7.65 -6.32 -6.59
C ARG A 96 8.98 -5.93 -7.25
N TRP A 97 9.05 -5.99 -8.58
CA TRP A 97 10.27 -5.72 -9.34
C TRP A 97 10.36 -4.26 -9.74
N MET A 98 11.53 -3.65 -9.49
CA MET A 98 11.82 -2.25 -9.79
C MET A 98 13.01 -2.14 -10.74
N ARG A 99 13.00 -1.08 -11.56
CA ARG A 99 14.09 -0.74 -12.49
C ARG A 99 14.66 0.63 -12.16
N CYS A 100 15.98 0.71 -11.97
CA CYS A 100 16.68 1.99 -11.86
C CYS A 100 16.67 2.74 -13.20
N VAL A 101 16.25 4.01 -13.22
CA VAL A 101 16.16 4.79 -14.46
C VAL A 101 17.53 5.15 -15.06
N LYS A 102 18.61 5.12 -14.27
CA LYS A 102 19.96 5.52 -14.71
C LYS A 102 20.84 4.35 -15.13
N CYS A 103 20.99 3.33 -14.28
CA CYS A 103 21.86 2.18 -14.59
C CYS A 103 21.11 0.97 -15.19
N GLY A 104 19.78 0.97 -15.18
CA GLY A 104 18.98 -0.14 -15.70
C GLY A 104 18.93 -1.38 -14.81
N LEU A 105 19.51 -1.34 -13.60
CA LEU A 105 19.40 -2.43 -12.61
C LEU A 105 17.93 -2.81 -12.44
N LEU A 106 17.63 -4.10 -12.61
CA LEU A 106 16.31 -4.71 -12.45
C LEU A 106 16.40 -5.72 -11.31
N SER A 107 15.69 -5.47 -10.22
CA SER A 107 15.69 -6.34 -9.05
C SER A 107 14.37 -6.22 -8.29
N PRO A 108 13.93 -7.26 -7.57
CA PRO A 108 12.96 -7.12 -6.50
C PRO A 108 13.38 -6.03 -5.50
N PHE A 109 12.42 -5.26 -4.97
CA PHE A 109 12.72 -4.21 -3.99
C PHE A 109 13.21 -4.77 -2.64
N ASP A 110 12.88 -6.02 -2.31
CA ASP A 110 13.22 -6.66 -1.04
C ASP A 110 14.65 -7.23 -0.99
N ASN A 111 15.37 -7.22 -2.11
CA ASN A 111 16.81 -7.46 -2.15
C ASN A 111 17.65 -6.28 -1.61
N GLN A 112 17.02 -5.25 -1.05
CA GLN A 112 17.66 -4.07 -0.43
C GLN A 112 18.53 -3.23 -1.38
N LEU A 113 18.45 -3.47 -2.70
CA LEU A 113 19.07 -2.63 -3.73
C LEU A 113 18.24 -1.36 -4.01
N PHE A 114 16.95 -1.42 -3.69
CA PHE A 114 16.03 -0.30 -3.75
C PHE A 114 15.57 0.05 -2.34
N GLU A 115 15.44 1.34 -2.07
CA GLU A 115 15.00 1.88 -0.79
C GLU A 115 13.72 2.68 -1.00
N LEU A 116 12.72 2.48 -0.13
CA LEU A 116 11.55 3.33 -0.08
C LEU A 116 11.92 4.63 0.62
N LYS A 117 11.96 5.74 -0.12
CA LYS A 117 12.08 7.06 0.47
C LYS A 117 10.69 7.56 0.83
N SER A 118 10.37 7.50 2.11
CA SER A 118 9.13 8.04 2.64
C SER A 118 9.24 9.53 2.98
N ASN A 119 8.09 10.18 3.05
CA ASN A 119 7.99 11.53 3.55
C ASN A 119 6.64 11.69 4.26
N ARG A 120 6.65 11.66 5.60
CA ARG A 120 5.43 11.71 6.42
C ARG A 120 4.60 12.98 6.19
N PHE A 121 5.24 14.10 5.85
CA PHE A 121 4.57 15.37 5.55
C PHE A 121 4.11 15.46 4.09
N ARG A 122 4.68 14.65 3.19
CA ARG A 122 4.34 14.57 1.77
C ARG A 122 4.22 13.10 1.32
N PRO A 123 3.19 12.37 1.76
CA PRO A 123 2.98 10.98 1.35
C PRO A 123 2.94 10.82 -0.18
N ASP A 124 2.45 11.84 -0.89
CA ASP A 124 2.44 11.92 -2.35
C ASP A 124 3.82 11.83 -3.00
N ARG A 125 4.91 12.11 -2.25
CA ARG A 125 6.30 12.05 -2.73
C ARG A 125 7.02 10.76 -2.36
N VAL A 126 6.35 9.83 -1.69
CA VAL A 126 6.94 8.54 -1.36
C VAL A 126 7.29 7.82 -2.66
N LYS A 127 8.52 7.30 -2.76
CA LYS A 127 8.99 6.63 -3.97
C LYS A 127 10.14 5.68 -3.70
N PHE A 128 10.38 4.75 -4.61
CA PHE A 128 11.58 3.93 -4.57
C PHE A 128 12.77 4.60 -5.24
N VAL A 129 13.94 4.41 -4.65
CA VAL A 129 15.21 4.84 -5.24
C VAL A 129 16.23 3.72 -5.21
N HIS A 130 17.07 3.64 -6.23
CA HIS A 130 18.31 2.88 -6.19
C HIS A 130 19.34 3.71 -5.43
N LYS A 131 19.69 3.25 -4.23
CA LYS A 131 20.67 3.92 -3.36
C LYS A 131 22.06 3.91 -4.00
N THR A 132 22.81 5.00 -3.85
CA THR A 132 24.24 5.08 -4.24
C THR A 132 24.56 4.61 -5.67
N CYS A 133 23.64 4.79 -6.62
CA CYS A 133 23.80 4.40 -8.01
C CYS A 133 24.98 5.14 -8.68
N ARG A 134 25.86 4.37 -9.35
CA ARG A 134 27.04 4.86 -10.10
C ARG A 134 26.84 4.92 -11.63
N GLY A 135 25.59 4.93 -12.09
CA GLY A 135 25.24 4.94 -13.51
C GLY A 135 25.48 3.60 -14.22
N SER A 136 25.14 3.52 -15.50
CA SER A 136 25.23 2.27 -16.30
C SER A 136 26.65 1.76 -16.48
N LYS A 137 27.64 2.67 -16.52
CA LYS A 137 29.07 2.34 -16.61
C LYS A 137 29.74 2.07 -15.27
N GLY A 138 29.05 2.32 -14.14
CA GLY A 138 29.60 2.16 -12.80
C GLY A 138 30.66 3.20 -12.37
N THR A 139 30.93 4.19 -13.22
CA THR A 139 32.00 5.20 -13.03
C THR A 139 31.49 6.53 -12.50
N ASP A 140 30.18 6.77 -12.51
CA ASP A 140 29.63 8.05 -12.08
C ASP A 140 29.71 8.19 -10.55
N ARG A 141 29.71 9.44 -10.07
CA ARG A 141 29.53 9.74 -8.65
C ARG A 141 28.26 9.07 -8.11
N ALA A 142 28.41 8.33 -7.02
CA ALA A 142 27.32 7.65 -6.34
C ALA A 142 26.26 8.67 -5.90
N ARG A 143 25.02 8.44 -6.33
CA ARG A 143 23.85 9.23 -5.92
C ARG A 143 22.59 8.38 -5.95
N ASP A 144 21.60 8.76 -5.18
CA ASP A 144 20.31 8.09 -5.24
C ASP A 144 19.59 8.46 -6.54
N VAL A 145 18.99 7.47 -7.17
CA VAL A 145 18.33 7.60 -8.46
C VAL A 145 16.96 6.94 -8.37
N ASP A 146 15.96 7.56 -8.96
CA ASP A 146 14.60 7.04 -8.98
C ASP A 146 14.54 5.62 -9.58
N ALA A 147 13.69 4.81 -8.96
CA ALA A 147 13.36 3.48 -9.43
C ALA A 147 11.89 3.45 -9.82
N VAL A 148 11.61 2.95 -11.02
CA VAL A 148 10.25 2.83 -11.54
C VAL A 148 9.83 1.36 -11.50
N PRO A 149 8.53 1.07 -11.34
CA PRO A 149 8.07 -0.30 -11.39
C PRO A 149 8.39 -0.97 -12.74
N SER A 150 8.72 -2.25 -12.69
CA SER A 150 8.96 -3.05 -13.88
C SER A 150 7.69 -3.11 -14.74
N ARG A 151 7.86 -3.07 -16.07
CA ARG A 151 6.76 -3.31 -17.03
C ARG A 151 6.39 -4.79 -17.15
N PHE A 152 7.18 -5.67 -16.54
CA PHE A 152 6.94 -7.11 -16.52
C PHE A 152 6.34 -7.50 -15.17
N LEU A 153 5.21 -8.19 -15.23
CA LEU A 153 4.57 -8.82 -14.08
C LEU A 153 4.90 -10.31 -14.09
N LEU A 154 5.26 -10.83 -12.94
CA LEU A 154 5.47 -12.25 -12.70
C LEU A 154 4.32 -12.71 -11.81
N ALA A 155 3.64 -13.76 -12.22
CA ALA A 155 2.63 -14.43 -11.41
C ALA A 155 2.84 -15.94 -11.50
N CYS A 156 2.52 -16.66 -10.44
CA CYS A 156 2.50 -18.12 -10.52
C CYS A 156 1.30 -18.61 -11.34
N ARG A 157 1.27 -19.90 -11.69
CA ARG A 157 0.15 -20.50 -12.45
C ARG A 157 -1.21 -20.38 -11.72
N ASN A 158 -1.18 -20.22 -10.40
CA ASN A 158 -2.37 -20.03 -9.57
C ASN A 158 -2.76 -18.54 -9.41
N GLY A 159 -2.06 -17.62 -10.08
CA GLY A 159 -2.39 -16.19 -10.09
C GLY A 159 -1.83 -15.36 -8.92
N HIS A 160 -0.98 -15.93 -8.06
CA HIS A 160 -0.31 -15.15 -7.01
C HIS A 160 0.78 -14.25 -7.61
N LEU A 161 0.81 -12.99 -7.18
CA LEU A 161 1.74 -11.93 -7.59
C LEU A 161 2.97 -11.85 -6.68
#